data_AF-A0A7S2VG74-F1
#
_entry.id   AF-A0A7S2VG74-F1
#
_cell.length_a   1.000
_cell.length_b   1.000
_cell.length_c   1.000
_cell.angle_alpha   90.00
_cell.angle_beta   90.00
_cell.angle_gamma   90.00
#
_symmetry.space_group_name_H-M   'P 1'
#
loop_
_entity.id
_entity.type
_entity.pdbx_description
1 polymer ?
#
loop_
_entity_poly.entity_id
_entity_poly.type
_entity_poly.pdbx_seq_one_letter_code
_entity_poly.pdbx_strand_id
1 'polypeptide(L)'
;MFDLLSAVAFAVGHTFAVSSPLATTCFLPNSELKMVNTEKTIAALGIDLPPPPPPAANYIPIQKDGNLLYFSGHIPFNNDGSLLTGKVGTGGKSVEEGYNAARQVALNIIASMKKELGDLDRVDQIVKLFGVVHSTDD
;
A
#
# COMPACT_ATOMS: atom_id res chain seq x y z
N MET A 1 3.96 -12.64 20.99
CA MET A 1 5.03 -12.50 19.98
C MET A 1 4.35 -12.79 18.66
N PHE A 2 3.94 -11.76 17.91
CA PHE A 2 3.17 -11.93 16.69
C PHE A 2 4.07 -12.61 15.65
N ASP A 3 3.71 -13.83 15.24
CA ASP A 3 4.43 -14.58 14.22
C ASP A 3 4.27 -13.88 12.86
N LEU A 4 5.12 -12.88 12.64
CA LEU A 4 5.31 -12.18 11.37
C LEU A 4 5.77 -13.14 10.26
N LEU A 5 6.13 -14.39 10.55
CA LEU A 5 6.48 -15.40 9.54
C LEU A 5 5.28 -16.12 8.92
N SER A 6 4.08 -16.01 9.49
CA SER A 6 2.89 -16.78 9.04
C SER A 6 1.99 -16.01 8.08
N ALA A 7 2.33 -14.77 7.72
CA ALA A 7 1.51 -13.93 6.84
C ALA A 7 1.68 -14.31 5.38
N VAL A 8 0.56 -14.40 4.67
CA VAL A 8 0.46 -14.86 3.27
C VAL A 8 1.23 -13.95 2.30
N ALA A 9 1.38 -12.66 2.64
CA ALA A 9 2.14 -11.73 1.84
C ALA A 9 2.80 -10.64 2.69
N PHE A 10 4.07 -10.35 2.40
CA PHE A 10 4.85 -9.23 2.93
C PHE A 10 5.13 -8.24 1.81
N ALA A 11 4.50 -7.07 1.83
CA ALA A 11 4.87 -6.00 0.93
C ALA A 11 5.93 -5.11 1.60
N VAL A 12 7.21 -5.24 1.24
CA VAL A 12 8.31 -4.46 1.84
C VAL A 12 8.84 -3.40 0.86
N GLY A 13 8.66 -2.12 1.15
CA GLY A 13 9.36 -1.05 0.42
C GLY A 13 8.70 -0.69 -0.91
N HIS A 14 7.70 0.17 -0.83
CA HIS A 14 7.19 0.92 -1.98
C HIS A 14 7.73 2.33 -1.93
N THR A 15 8.12 2.86 -3.09
CA THR A 15 8.61 4.23 -3.24
C THR A 15 7.61 4.98 -4.12
N PHE A 16 6.98 6.03 -3.60
CA PHE A 16 6.03 6.86 -4.33
C PHE A 16 6.55 8.27 -4.50
N ALA A 17 6.41 8.84 -5.69
CA ALA A 17 6.80 10.23 -5.93
C ALA A 17 5.68 11.20 -5.48
N VAL A 18 6.02 12.22 -4.70
CA VAL A 18 5.16 13.30 -4.21
C VAL A 18 5.75 14.63 -4.67
N SER A 19 4.91 15.47 -5.26
CA SER A 19 5.30 16.80 -5.74
C SER A 19 5.78 17.73 -4.61
N SER A 20 6.96 18.37 -4.79
CA SER A 20 7.51 19.38 -3.86
C SER A 20 7.13 20.81 -4.24
N PRO A 21 7.01 21.72 -3.24
CA PRO A 21 6.74 23.14 -3.49
C PRO A 21 7.99 24.06 -3.70
N LEU A 22 9.23 23.56 -3.74
CA LEU A 22 10.44 24.40 -3.58
C LEU A 22 11.30 24.68 -4.84
N ALA A 23 10.85 24.37 -6.05
CA ALA A 23 11.61 24.68 -7.27
C ALA A 23 11.08 25.92 -7.99
N THR A 24 11.47 27.11 -7.51
CA THR A 24 11.29 28.39 -8.22
C THR A 24 12.47 28.64 -9.15
N THR A 25 12.35 28.26 -10.42
CA THR A 25 12.77 29.05 -11.60
C THR A 25 12.52 28.23 -12.86
N CYS A 26 11.75 28.81 -13.79
CA CYS A 26 11.26 28.20 -15.04
C CYS A 26 10.28 27.02 -14.88
N PHE A 27 9.21 27.26 -14.11
CA PHE A 27 8.03 26.40 -14.09
C PHE A 27 7.22 26.64 -15.38
N LEU A 28 7.33 25.74 -16.36
CA LEU A 28 6.24 25.55 -17.31
C LEU A 28 5.03 25.10 -16.46
N PRO A 29 3.87 25.80 -16.51
CA PRO A 29 2.73 25.46 -15.68
C PRO A 29 2.05 24.20 -16.23
N ASN A 30 2.64 23.03 -15.97
CA ASN A 30 1.87 21.79 -15.89
C ASN A 30 1.34 21.65 -14.46
N SER A 31 0.62 22.68 -14.02
CA SER A 31 -0.53 22.48 -13.14
C SER A 31 -1.73 22.09 -14.00
N GLU A 32 -1.54 21.11 -14.90
CA GLU A 32 -2.71 20.38 -15.37
C GLU A 32 -3.31 19.76 -14.12
N LEU A 33 -4.45 20.31 -13.72
CA LEU A 33 -5.34 19.68 -12.77
C LEU A 33 -5.48 18.24 -13.21
N LYS A 34 -4.93 17.32 -12.42
CA LYS A 34 -5.17 15.90 -12.60
C LYS A 34 -6.69 15.75 -12.57
N MET A 35 -7.32 15.59 -13.73
CA MET A 35 -8.79 15.41 -13.84
C MET A 35 -9.25 14.06 -13.28
N VAL A 36 -8.32 13.27 -12.74
CA VAL A 36 -8.58 12.01 -12.08
C VAL A 36 -8.72 12.30 -10.60
N ASN A 37 -9.91 12.05 -10.06
CA ASN A 37 -10.12 12.02 -8.63
C ASN A 37 -10.05 10.56 -8.17
N THR A 38 -8.91 10.19 -7.58
CA THR A 38 -8.59 8.79 -7.26
C THR A 38 -9.60 8.21 -6.28
N GLU A 39 -10.03 8.97 -5.27
CA GLU A 39 -11.05 8.53 -4.31
C GLU A 39 -12.41 8.27 -4.96
N LYS A 40 -12.85 9.11 -5.91
CA LYS A 40 -14.09 8.89 -6.66
C LYS A 40 -14.00 7.64 -7.52
N THR A 41 -12.86 7.39 -8.16
CA THR A 41 -12.66 6.15 -8.94
C THR A 41 -12.72 4.92 -8.03
N ILE A 42 -12.08 4.96 -6.87
CA ILE A 42 -12.14 3.89 -5.85
C ILE A 42 -13.59 3.65 -5.42
N ALA A 43 -14.34 4.71 -5.12
CA ALA A 43 -15.74 4.63 -4.74
C ALA A 43 -16.62 4.09 -5.88
N ALA A 44 -16.37 4.49 -7.13
CA ALA A 44 -17.10 4.00 -8.30
C ALA A 44 -16.87 2.51 -8.58
N LEU A 45 -15.70 1.98 -8.18
CA LEU A 45 -15.39 0.55 -8.22
C LEU A 45 -16.04 -0.23 -7.06
N GLY A 46 -16.77 0.43 -6.17
CA GLY A 46 -17.39 -0.20 -4.99
C GLY A 46 -16.36 -0.69 -3.97
N ILE A 47 -15.19 -0.03 -3.91
CA ILE A 47 -14.11 -0.41 -3.02
C ILE A 47 -14.13 0.52 -1.80
N ASP A 48 -14.37 -0.04 -0.64
CA ASP A 48 -14.20 0.67 0.63
C ASP A 48 -12.76 0.56 1.11
N LEU A 49 -12.15 1.70 1.44
CA LEU A 49 -10.80 1.72 1.99
C LEU A 49 -10.82 1.29 3.46
N PRO A 50 -9.99 0.30 3.86
CA PRO A 50 -9.89 -0.14 5.25
C PRO A 50 -9.31 0.98 6.13
N PRO A 51 -9.50 0.90 7.46
CA PRO A 51 -8.69 1.69 8.37
C PRO A 51 -7.21 1.31 8.22
N PRO A 52 -6.28 2.28 8.25
CA PRO A 52 -4.86 2.00 8.10
C PRO A 52 -4.35 1.17 9.29
N PRO A 53 -3.58 0.10 9.04
CA PRO A 53 -3.13 -0.80 10.09
C PRO A 53 -2.18 -0.08 11.07
N PRO A 54 -2.23 -0.42 12.38
CA PRO A 54 -1.29 0.10 13.34
C PRO A 54 0.12 -0.48 13.11
N PRO A 55 1.19 0.24 13.48
CA PRO A 55 2.55 -0.30 13.45
C PRO A 55 2.66 -1.52 14.38
N ALA A 56 3.33 -2.58 13.92
CA ALA A 56 3.52 -3.79 14.73
C ALA A 56 4.60 -3.65 15.79
N ALA A 57 5.50 -2.67 15.65
CA ALA A 57 6.64 -2.44 16.54
C ALA A 57 7.08 -0.96 16.48
N ASN A 58 8.23 -0.64 17.08
CA ASN A 58 8.79 0.72 17.11
C ASN A 58 9.51 1.06 15.79
N TYR A 59 8.73 1.31 14.73
CA TYR A 59 9.21 1.81 13.43
C TYR A 59 8.19 2.79 12.84
N ILE A 60 8.64 3.62 11.89
CA ILE A 60 7.79 4.59 11.20
C ILE A 60 7.15 3.91 9.97
N PRO A 61 5.80 3.83 9.87
CA PRO A 61 5.14 3.12 8.77
C PRO A 61 5.42 3.72 7.39
N ILE A 62 5.47 5.05 7.30
CA ILE A 62 5.75 5.78 6.06
C ILE A 62 6.72 6.89 6.39
N GLN A 63 7.85 6.95 5.68
CA GLN A 63 8.84 8.00 5.82
C GLN A 63 8.94 8.79 4.50
N LYS A 64 8.83 10.10 4.59
CA LYS A 64 9.09 10.99 3.45
C LYS A 64 10.57 11.38 3.40
N ASP A 65 11.15 11.31 2.21
CA ASP A 65 12.49 11.82 1.89
C ASP A 65 12.44 12.55 0.54
N GLY A 66 12.53 13.88 0.60
CA GLY A 66 12.32 14.75 -0.56
C GLY A 66 10.96 14.52 -1.22
N ASN A 67 10.99 14.05 -2.46
CA ASN A 67 9.80 13.73 -3.25
C ASN A 67 9.44 12.26 -3.17
N LEU A 68 10.05 11.45 -2.32
CA LEU A 68 9.77 10.03 -2.23
C LEU A 68 9.11 9.69 -0.89
N LEU A 69 8.08 8.85 -0.92
CA LEU A 69 7.52 8.19 0.26
C LEU A 69 7.97 6.74 0.29
N TYR A 70 8.64 6.37 1.37
CA TYR A 70 9.07 5.01 1.65
C TYR A 70 8.11 4.33 2.61
N PHE A 71 7.59 3.18 2.18
CA PHE A 71 6.65 2.39 2.97
C PHE A 71 7.37 1.23 3.65
N SER A 72 7.09 1.06 4.94
CA SER A 72 7.44 -0.15 5.69
C SER A 72 6.61 -1.35 5.22
N GLY A 73 6.84 -2.51 5.85
CA GLY A 73 6.08 -3.73 5.59
C GLY A 73 4.57 -3.59 5.82
N HIS A 74 3.75 -3.91 4.81
CA HIS A 74 2.29 -4.06 4.97
C HIS A 74 1.89 -5.53 4.93
N ILE A 75 0.95 -5.90 5.80
CA ILE A 75 0.40 -7.25 5.95
C ILE A 75 -1.12 -7.24 5.74
N PRO A 76 -1.73 -8.39 5.38
CA PRO A 76 -3.14 -8.46 4.98
C PRO A 76 -4.09 -8.44 6.20
N PHE A 77 -4.23 -7.27 6.82
CA PHE A 77 -5.29 -7.01 7.79
C PHE A 77 -6.63 -6.80 7.08
N ASN A 78 -7.64 -7.52 7.54
CA ASN A 78 -9.03 -7.31 7.18
C ASN A 78 -9.59 -6.08 7.93
N ASN A 79 -10.77 -5.62 7.49
CA ASN A 79 -11.44 -4.44 8.06
C ASN A 79 -11.81 -4.62 9.54
N ASP A 80 -11.97 -5.85 10.00
CA ASP A 80 -12.26 -6.23 11.38
C ASP A 80 -10.98 -6.34 12.25
N GLY A 81 -9.80 -6.14 11.67
CA GLY A 81 -8.50 -6.29 12.32
C GLY A 81 -7.98 -7.73 12.37
N SER A 82 -8.69 -8.70 11.79
CA SER A 82 -8.18 -10.06 11.64
C SER A 82 -7.08 -10.13 10.57
N LEU A 83 -6.13 -11.05 10.74
CA LEU A 83 -5.00 -11.21 9.83
C LEU A 83 -5.22 -12.42 8.92
N LEU A 84 -5.07 -12.24 7.60
CA LEU A 84 -5.04 -13.35 6.66
C LEU A 84 -3.68 -14.07 6.77
N THR A 85 -3.72 -15.30 7.27
CA THR A 85 -2.54 -16.15 7.49
C THR A 85 -2.62 -17.43 6.70
N GLY A 86 -1.46 -18.05 6.46
CA GLY A 86 -1.34 -19.29 5.70
C GLY A 86 -0.17 -19.27 4.72
N LYS A 87 -0.06 -20.36 3.97
CA LYS A 87 0.96 -20.58 2.94
C LYS A 87 0.25 -20.94 1.63
N VAL A 88 0.58 -20.29 0.52
CA VAL A 88 -0.05 -20.54 -0.78
C VAL A 88 0.53 -21.79 -1.43
N GLY A 89 -0.32 -22.62 -2.03
CA GLY A 89 0.02 -23.82 -2.78
C GLY A 89 -0.31 -25.12 -2.03
N THR A 90 0.40 -26.21 -2.33
CA THR A 90 -0.02 -27.56 -1.95
C THR A 90 -0.23 -27.73 -0.43
N GLY A 91 -1.42 -28.20 -0.04
CA GLY A 91 -1.78 -28.41 1.38
C GLY A 91 -2.04 -27.13 2.19
N GLY A 92 -2.04 -25.96 1.53
CA GLY A 92 -2.28 -24.67 2.15
C GLY A 92 -3.46 -23.92 1.52
N LYS A 93 -3.22 -22.64 1.21
CA LYS A 93 -4.16 -21.70 0.61
C LYS A 93 -4.15 -21.81 -0.91
N SER A 94 -5.31 -21.65 -1.53
CA SER A 94 -5.39 -21.60 -2.99
C SER A 94 -4.75 -20.33 -3.55
N VAL A 95 -4.47 -20.33 -4.85
CA VAL A 95 -3.92 -19.16 -5.55
C VAL A 95 -4.91 -17.98 -5.48
N GLU A 96 -6.20 -18.23 -5.60
CA GLU A 96 -7.27 -17.23 -5.48
C GLU A 96 -7.31 -16.60 -4.08
N GLU A 97 -7.13 -17.41 -3.02
CA GLU A 97 -6.99 -16.90 -1.66
C GLU A 97 -5.74 -16.03 -1.51
N GLY A 98 -4.63 -16.42 -2.15
CA GLY A 98 -3.40 -15.62 -2.23
C GLY A 98 -3.63 -14.27 -2.91
N TYR A 99 -4.35 -14.24 -4.03
CA TYR A 99 -4.74 -13.00 -4.71
C TYR A 99 -5.63 -12.11 -3.84
N ASN A 100 -6.58 -12.69 -3.12
CA ASN A 100 -7.43 -11.93 -2.19
C ASN A 100 -6.62 -11.32 -1.05
N ALA A 101 -5.64 -12.07 -0.50
CA ALA A 101 -4.73 -11.55 0.51
C ALA A 101 -3.86 -10.41 -0.04
N ALA A 102 -3.28 -10.57 -1.23
CA ALA A 102 -2.49 -9.52 -1.88
C ALA A 102 -3.31 -8.26 -2.17
N ARG A 103 -4.57 -8.44 -2.62
CA ARG A 103 -5.52 -7.33 -2.81
C ARG A 103 -5.77 -6.60 -1.48
N GLN A 104 -5.95 -7.33 -0.39
CA GLN A 104 -6.14 -6.72 0.93
C GLN A 104 -4.90 -5.92 1.38
N VAL A 105 -3.69 -6.45 1.15
CA VAL A 105 -2.44 -5.69 1.39
C VAL A 105 -2.41 -4.38 0.59
N ALA A 106 -2.76 -4.43 -0.70
CA ALA A 106 -2.79 -3.24 -1.54
C ALA A 106 -3.77 -2.18 -1.02
N LEU A 107 -4.96 -2.60 -0.55
CA LEU A 107 -5.92 -1.69 0.07
C LEU A 107 -5.37 -1.05 1.35
N ASN A 108 -4.67 -1.82 2.19
CA ASN A 108 -4.03 -1.31 3.41
C ASN A 108 -2.92 -0.29 3.10
N ILE A 109 -2.17 -0.49 2.01
CA ILE A 109 -1.17 0.46 1.53
C ILE A 109 -1.84 1.76 1.10
N ILE A 110 -2.90 1.69 0.28
CA ILE A 110 -3.65 2.87 -0.19
C ILE A 110 -4.27 3.62 1.00
N ALA A 111 -4.85 2.91 1.97
CA ALA A 111 -5.38 3.51 3.19
C ALA A 111 -4.28 4.24 4.00
N SER A 112 -3.10 3.63 4.13
CA SER A 112 -1.96 4.25 4.82
C SER A 112 -1.46 5.49 4.08
N MET A 113 -1.40 5.42 2.75
CA MET A 113 -1.02 6.52 1.88
C MET A 113 -2.00 7.69 1.98
N LYS A 114 -3.30 7.41 1.99
CA LYS A 114 -4.35 8.42 2.20
C LYS A 114 -4.22 9.09 3.56
N LYS A 115 -3.91 8.32 4.61
CA LYS A 115 -3.69 8.88 5.96
C LYS A 115 -2.50 9.84 5.99
N GLU A 116 -1.40 9.50 5.30
CA GLU A 116 -0.18 10.32 5.31
C GLU A 116 -0.30 11.56 4.41
N LEU A 117 -0.90 11.42 3.23
CA LEU A 117 -1.00 12.49 2.25
C LEU A 117 -2.25 13.36 2.39
N GLY A 118 -3.29 12.85 3.04
CA GLY A 118 -4.65 13.42 3.08
C GLY A 118 -5.44 13.21 1.78
N ASP A 119 -4.77 13.39 0.64
CA ASP A 119 -5.33 13.31 -0.72
C ASP A 119 -4.44 12.40 -1.59
N LEU A 120 -5.06 11.38 -2.19
CA LEU A 120 -4.37 10.41 -3.06
C LEU A 120 -3.93 11.01 -4.39
N ASP A 121 -4.54 12.10 -4.85
CA ASP A 121 -4.19 12.75 -6.12
C ASP A 121 -2.81 13.42 -6.08
N ARG A 122 -2.24 13.59 -4.87
CA ARG A 122 -0.87 14.09 -4.64
C ARG A 122 0.23 13.11 -5.03
N VAL A 123 -0.13 11.85 -5.31
CA VAL A 123 0.80 10.81 -5.77
C VAL A 123 0.98 10.96 -7.27
N ASP A 124 2.19 11.27 -7.71
CA ASP A 124 2.47 11.44 -9.14
C ASP A 124 2.60 10.07 -9.82
N GLN A 125 3.34 9.16 -9.21
CA GLN A 125 3.62 7.82 -9.73
C GLN A 125 4.09 6.84 -8.65
N ILE A 126 3.92 5.55 -8.93
CA ILE A 126 4.47 4.44 -8.15
C ILE A 126 5.80 4.06 -8.79
N VAL A 127 6.92 4.33 -8.13
CA VAL A 127 8.27 4.09 -8.67
C VAL A 127 8.66 2.62 -8.56
N LYS A 128 8.28 1.98 -7.44
CA LYS A 128 8.61 0.58 -7.16
C LYS A 128 7.49 -0.08 -6.37
N LEU A 129 7.15 -1.30 -6.79
CA LEU A 129 6.30 -2.23 -6.06
C LEU A 129 7.10 -3.49 -5.70
N PHE A 130 7.05 -3.90 -4.44
CA PHE A 130 7.71 -5.11 -3.97
C PHE A 130 6.75 -5.92 -3.09
N GLY A 131 6.53 -7.16 -3.49
CA GLY A 131 5.69 -8.11 -2.78
C GLY A 131 6.40 -9.44 -2.58
N VAL A 132 6.29 -9.98 -1.38
CA VAL A 132 6.73 -11.31 -0.97
C VAL A 132 5.49 -12.13 -0.71
N VAL A 133 5.47 -13.38 -1.15
CA VAL A 133 4.36 -14.31 -0.92
C VAL A 133 4.90 -15.52 -0.16
N HIS A 134 4.25 -15.88 0.95
CA HIS A 134 4.56 -17.11 1.65
C HIS A 134 3.96 -18.28 0.87
N SER A 135 4.79 -18.94 0.07
CA SER A 135 4.40 -19.99 -0.88
C SER A 135 5.16 -21.28 -0.61
N THR A 136 4.55 -22.38 -1.03
CA THR A 136 5.19 -23.70 -1.14
C THR A 136 6.14 -23.72 -2.34
N ASP A 137 6.97 -24.76 -2.44
CA ASP A 137 8.07 -24.80 -3.40
C ASP A 137 7.61 -25.15 -4.84
N ASP A 138 6.34 -25.58 -4.99
CA ASP A 138 5.67 -25.95 -6.24
C ASP A 138 5.14 -24.76 -7.06
#